data_AF-A0A7I4YM18-F1
#
_entry.id   AF-A0A7I4YM18-F1
#
_cell.length_a   1.000
_cell.length_b   1.000
_cell.length_c   1.000
_cell.angle_alpha   90.00
_cell.angle_beta   90.00
_cell.angle_gamma   90.00
#
_symmetry.space_group_name_H-M   'P 1'
#
loop_
_entity.id
_entity.type
_entity.pdbx_description
1 polymer ?
#
loop_
_entity_poly.entity_id
_entity_poly.type
_entity_poly.pdbx_seq_one_letter_code
_entity_poly.pdbx_strand_id
1 'polypeptide(L)'
;MAEIQLFKTRITHACRLIRSSESDLKLLDNLFTFPTEKEECEVFIREKTAQLNHLTTTITKAKQLHDTYVDKAIETISSRSEQKDREKLMLELNNHMELESNSLEIAIIQWLSKIEFRKEELAQQASFIAEAISTANQAGSSQHNSHSGGDTLNTLYERSIRVRRPLLEVPTFSGDYKEFNTFWSVFESLIHNETDLSDQEKFLILKQALKGKAAASISSIPVIGDKYNVALNILKKTVRQIIRHSRYLDKRDRASA
;
A
#
# COMPACT_ATOMS: atom_id res chain seq x y z
N MET A 1 21.24 27.17 21.32
CA MET A 1 19.83 27.14 21.80
C MET A 1 18.86 27.66 20.74
N ALA A 2 18.92 28.93 20.31
CA ALA A 2 17.93 29.52 19.38
C ALA A 2 17.86 28.85 17.98
N GLU A 3 19.00 28.49 17.39
CA GLU A 3 19.05 27.83 16.06
C GLU A 3 18.41 26.45 16.05
N ILE A 4 18.53 25.68 17.13
CA ILE A 4 17.91 24.35 17.22
C ILE A 4 16.40 24.45 17.38
N GLN A 5 15.92 25.44 18.15
CA GLN A 5 14.48 25.70 18.24
C GLN A 5 13.89 26.10 16.88
N LEU A 6 14.66 26.80 16.04
CA LEU A 6 14.26 27.11 14.67
C LEU A 6 14.14 25.85 13.81
N PHE A 7 15.11 24.92 13.86
CA PHE A 7 15.03 23.66 13.12
C PHE A 7 13.86 22.79 13.59
N LYS A 8 13.64 22.67 14.91
CA LYS A 8 12.49 21.96 15.47
C LYS A 8 11.16 22.54 14.99
N THR A 9 11.05 23.87 14.97
CA THR A 9 9.84 24.55 14.45
C THR A 9 9.61 24.23 12.98
N ARG A 10 10.67 24.21 12.17
CA ARG A 10 10.61 23.89 10.73
C ARG A 10 10.25 22.42 10.46
N ILE A 11 10.84 21.49 11.23
CA ILE A 11 10.50 20.06 11.21
C ILE A 11 9.03 19.87 11.57
N THR A 12 8.57 20.49 12.67
CA THR A 12 7.17 20.44 13.10
C THR A 12 6.22 20.97 12.04
N HIS A 13 6.59 22.06 11.34
CA HIS A 13 5.80 22.60 10.25
C HIS A 13 5.68 21.61 9.07
N ALA A 14 6.78 20.96 8.68
CA ALA A 14 6.76 19.92 7.65
C ALA A 14 5.86 18.74 8.06
N CYS A 15 5.94 18.28 9.32
CA CYS A 15 5.06 17.23 9.85
C CYS A 15 3.58 17.63 9.80
N ARG A 16 3.25 18.90 10.10
CA ARG A 16 1.86 19.40 9.99
C ARG A 16 1.35 19.41 8.56
N LEU A 17 2.18 19.79 7.59
CA LEU A 17 1.80 19.74 6.17
C LEU A 17 1.46 18.31 5.75
N ILE A 18 2.27 17.33 6.16
CA ILE A 18 2.01 15.91 5.89
C ILE A 18 0.70 15.45 6.55
N ARG A 19 0.48 15.79 7.83
CA ARG A 19 -0.76 15.46 8.55
C ARG A 19 -2.00 16.12 7.95
N SER A 20 -1.87 17.28 7.31
CA SER A 20 -3.02 17.93 6.65
C SER A 20 -3.60 17.11 5.50
N SER A 21 -2.81 16.23 4.88
CA SER A 21 -3.28 15.31 3.83
C SER A 21 -3.91 14.02 4.37
N GLU A 22 -3.90 13.81 5.69
CA GLU A 22 -4.36 12.55 6.31
C GLU A 22 -5.86 12.29 6.07
N SER A 23 -6.70 13.32 6.07
CA SER A 23 -8.14 13.16 5.82
C SER A 23 -8.41 12.63 4.41
N ASP A 24 -7.71 13.17 3.42
CA ASP A 24 -7.86 12.77 2.02
C ASP A 24 -7.35 11.34 1.80
N LEU A 25 -6.30 10.95 2.53
CA LEU A 25 -5.74 9.60 2.51
C LEU A 25 -6.66 8.57 3.17
N LYS A 26 -7.35 8.94 4.25
CA LYS A 26 -8.40 8.10 4.86
C LYS A 26 -9.58 7.89 3.92
N LEU A 27 -9.91 8.86 3.07
CA LEU A 27 -10.94 8.66 2.04
C LEU A 27 -10.53 7.60 1.01
N LEU A 28 -9.22 7.43 0.77
CA LEU A 28 -8.69 6.33 -0.06
C LEU A 28 -8.77 4.96 0.61
N ASP A 29 -9.24 4.84 1.85
CA ASP A 29 -9.55 3.54 2.45
C ASP A 29 -10.78 2.92 1.79
N ASN A 30 -11.69 3.74 1.24
CA ASN A 30 -12.91 3.27 0.60
C ASN A 30 -12.67 2.98 -0.89
N LEU A 31 -13.28 1.91 -1.39
CA LEU A 31 -13.20 1.53 -2.80
C LEU A 31 -13.75 2.65 -3.72
N PHE A 32 -13.17 2.79 -4.91
CA PHE A 32 -13.75 3.68 -5.90
C PHE A 32 -15.05 3.10 -6.46
N THR A 33 -16.11 3.88 -6.38
CA THR A 33 -17.39 3.58 -7.03
C THR A 33 -17.38 4.20 -8.42
N PHE A 34 -17.08 3.39 -9.44
CA PHE A 34 -17.01 3.85 -10.81
C PHE A 34 -18.42 4.12 -11.38
N PRO A 35 -18.61 5.24 -12.10
CA PRO A 35 -19.85 5.49 -12.83
C PRO A 35 -20.18 4.39 -13.85
N THR A 36 -21.47 4.23 -14.14
CA THR A 36 -21.97 3.30 -15.15
C THR A 36 -21.86 3.84 -16.57
N GLU A 37 -21.97 5.16 -16.74
CA GLU A 37 -21.80 5.81 -18.03
C GLU A 37 -20.33 5.99 -18.38
N LYS A 38 -20.00 5.84 -19.66
CA LYS A 38 -18.62 5.83 -20.15
C LYS A 38 -17.96 7.19 -19.98
N GLU A 39 -18.61 8.24 -20.48
CA GLU A 39 -18.12 9.61 -20.44
C GLU A 39 -17.90 10.05 -18.98
N GLU A 40 -18.83 9.68 -18.09
CA GLU A 40 -18.68 9.93 -16.66
C GLU A 40 -17.54 9.14 -16.03
N CYS A 41 -17.31 7.89 -16.45
CA CYS A 41 -16.21 7.07 -15.95
C CYS A 41 -14.83 7.59 -16.40
N GLU A 42 -14.70 8.06 -17.64
CA GLU A 42 -13.46 8.68 -18.15
C GLU A 42 -13.14 9.98 -17.40
N VAL A 43 -14.15 10.83 -17.16
CA VAL A 43 -14.02 12.04 -16.35
C VAL A 43 -13.62 11.69 -14.91
N PHE A 44 -14.28 10.70 -14.31
CA PHE A 44 -13.98 10.22 -12.96
C PHE A 44 -12.53 9.73 -12.83
N ILE A 45 -12.07 8.89 -13.78
CA ILE A 45 -10.68 8.39 -13.80
C ILE A 45 -9.70 9.55 -13.89
N ARG A 46 -9.94 10.52 -14.76
CA ARG A 46 -9.08 11.69 -14.92
C ARG A 46 -9.02 12.54 -13.66
N GLU A 47 -10.16 12.81 -13.05
CA GLU A 47 -10.26 13.62 -11.82
C GLU A 47 -9.56 12.94 -10.65
N LYS A 48 -9.83 11.64 -10.42
CA LYS A 48 -9.18 10.88 -9.35
C LYS A 48 -7.67 10.72 -9.58
N THR A 49 -7.23 10.54 -10.82
CA THR A 49 -5.81 10.51 -11.17
C THR A 49 -5.13 11.84 -10.83
N ALA A 50 -5.77 12.98 -11.15
CA ALA A 50 -5.25 14.30 -10.82
C ALA A 50 -5.18 14.52 -9.29
N GLN A 51 -6.21 14.10 -8.54
CA GLN A 51 -6.24 14.17 -7.08
C GLN A 51 -5.11 13.35 -6.46
N LEU A 52 -4.94 12.10 -6.89
CA LEU A 52 -3.88 11.22 -6.41
C LEU A 52 -2.48 11.78 -6.72
N ASN A 53 -2.26 12.28 -7.93
CA ASN A 53 -1.00 12.95 -8.31
C ASN A 53 -0.69 14.17 -7.44
N HIS A 54 -1.71 14.98 -7.13
CA HIS A 54 -1.56 16.12 -6.24
C HIS A 54 -1.14 15.67 -4.83
N LEU A 55 -1.81 14.67 -4.26
CA LEU A 55 -1.46 14.10 -2.95
C LEU A 55 -0.04 13.54 -2.93
N THR A 56 0.35 12.73 -3.92
CA THR A 56 1.72 12.21 -4.05
C THR A 56 2.74 13.35 -4.05
N THR A 57 2.49 14.39 -4.85
CA THR A 57 3.40 15.54 -4.97
C THR A 57 3.53 16.30 -3.66
N THR A 58 2.41 16.56 -2.99
CA THR A 58 2.38 17.31 -1.72
C THR A 58 3.11 16.55 -0.62
N ILE A 59 2.82 15.25 -0.46
CA ILE A 59 3.46 14.39 0.55
C ILE A 59 4.96 14.26 0.27
N THR A 60 5.35 14.02 -0.98
CA THR A 60 6.76 13.86 -1.36
C THR A 60 7.55 15.14 -1.12
N LYS A 61 7.02 16.30 -1.50
CA LYS A 61 7.67 17.60 -1.26
C LYS A 61 7.80 17.90 0.22
N ALA A 62 6.76 17.63 1.01
CA ALA A 62 6.80 17.86 2.45
C ALA A 62 7.80 16.93 3.16
N LYS A 63 7.91 15.66 2.71
CA LYS A 63 8.95 14.72 3.16
C LYS A 63 10.35 15.22 2.82
N GLN A 64 10.61 15.58 1.57
CA GLN A 64 11.92 16.12 1.15
C GLN A 64 12.32 17.37 1.97
N LEU A 65 11.34 18.23 2.26
CA LEU A 65 11.55 19.41 3.09
C LEU A 65 11.90 19.04 4.55
N HIS A 66 11.20 18.06 5.11
CA HIS A 66 11.51 17.49 6.43
C HIS A 66 12.94 16.97 6.48
N ASP A 67 13.31 16.09 5.54
CA ASP A 67 14.63 15.44 5.48
C ASP A 67 15.74 16.50 5.36
N THR A 68 15.53 17.52 4.52
CA THR A 68 16.46 18.65 4.38
C THR A 68 16.67 19.41 5.70
N TYR A 69 15.63 19.59 6.52
CA TYR A 69 15.76 20.27 7.81
C TYR A 69 16.44 19.41 8.86
N VAL A 70 16.20 18.10 8.84
CA VAL A 70 16.88 17.14 9.72
C VAL A 70 18.37 17.09 9.39
N ASP A 71 18.73 16.96 8.11
CA ASP A 71 20.12 16.94 7.66
C ASP A 71 20.87 18.21 8.06
N LYS A 72 20.28 19.38 7.81
CA LYS A 72 20.86 20.67 8.22
C LYS A 72 21.00 20.79 9.73
N ALA A 73 20.07 20.24 10.51
CA ALA A 73 20.16 20.26 11.97
C ALA A 73 21.30 19.36 12.45
N ILE A 74 21.45 18.16 11.88
CA ILE A 74 22.55 17.22 12.20
C ILE A 74 23.90 17.83 11.83
N GLU A 75 24.04 18.43 10.64
CA GLU A 75 25.25 19.10 10.20
C GLU A 75 25.63 20.25 11.16
N THR A 76 24.65 21.09 11.51
CA THR A 76 24.84 22.20 12.44
C THR A 76 25.27 21.72 13.83
N ILE A 77 24.66 20.65 14.36
CA ILE A 77 25.04 20.07 15.66
C ILE A 77 26.45 19.49 15.59
N SER A 78 26.77 18.75 14.52
CA SER A 78 28.06 18.08 14.34
C SER A 78 29.24 19.06 14.27
N SER A 79 29.01 20.26 13.73
CA SER A 79 30.00 21.33 13.60
C SER A 79 30.37 22.05 14.91
N ARG A 80 29.67 21.81 16.02
CA ARG A 80 29.95 22.45 17.31
C ARG A 80 31.27 21.95 17.89
N SER A 81 32.05 22.86 18.49
CA SER A 81 33.38 22.57 19.06
C SER A 81 33.33 21.72 20.33
N GLU A 82 32.30 21.88 21.17
CA GLU A 82 32.19 21.18 22.45
C GLU A 82 31.42 19.86 22.35
N GLN A 83 32.06 18.75 22.73
CA GLN A 83 31.45 17.42 22.67
C GLN A 83 30.19 17.29 23.53
N LYS A 84 30.22 17.83 24.76
CA LYS A 84 29.07 17.77 25.68
C LYS A 84 27.85 18.50 25.11
N ASP A 85 28.07 19.62 24.44
CA ASP A 85 27.01 20.36 23.78
C ASP A 85 26.47 19.61 22.57
N ARG A 86 27.32 18.94 21.77
CA ARG A 86 26.87 18.08 20.67
C ARG A 86 25.95 16.98 21.16
N GLU A 87 26.38 16.23 22.16
CA GLU A 87 25.63 15.10 22.72
C GLU A 87 24.28 15.56 23.28
N LYS A 88 24.27 16.65 24.06
CA LYS A 88 23.05 17.23 24.61
C LYS A 88 22.06 17.65 23.52
N LEU A 89 22.54 18.35 22.50
CA LEU A 89 21.70 18.86 21.41
C LEU A 89 21.21 17.74 20.49
N MET A 90 22.04 16.73 20.23
CA MET A 90 21.66 15.56 19.45
C MET A 90 20.58 14.75 20.17
N LEU A 91 20.70 14.56 21.49
CA LEU A 91 19.66 13.93 22.31
C LEU A 91 18.35 14.74 22.27
N GLU A 92 18.45 16.07 22.34
CA GLU A 92 17.30 16.98 22.26
C GLU A 92 16.59 16.92 20.90
N LEU A 93 17.34 16.71 19.81
CA LEU A 93 16.81 16.51 18.46
C LEU A 93 16.18 15.12 18.32
N ASN A 94 16.85 14.07 18.79
CA ASN A 94 16.34 12.70 18.74
C ASN A 94 15.00 12.55 19.45
N ASN A 95 14.88 13.10 20.67
CA ASN A 95 13.61 13.11 21.40
C ASN A 95 12.51 13.86 20.66
N HIS A 96 12.84 14.95 19.95
CA HIS A 96 11.86 15.68 19.14
C HIS A 96 11.42 14.86 17.91
N MET A 97 12.35 14.19 17.23
CA MET A 97 12.05 13.33 16.07
C MET A 97 11.22 12.11 16.47
N GLU A 98 11.52 11.48 17.61
CA GLU A 98 10.73 10.37 18.15
C GLU A 98 9.26 10.75 18.41
N LEU A 99 9.01 11.96 18.91
CA LEU A 99 7.66 12.44 19.19
C LEU A 99 6.90 12.87 17.93
N GLU A 100 7.57 13.56 16.99
CA GLU A 100 6.89 14.25 15.89
C GLU A 100 6.99 13.56 14.52
N SER A 101 8.01 12.73 14.29
CA SER A 101 8.38 12.29 12.95
C SER A 101 8.45 10.77 12.74
N ASN A 102 8.96 10.00 13.70
CA ASN A 102 9.18 8.56 13.50
C ASN A 102 7.90 7.76 13.16
N SER A 103 6.76 8.14 13.77
CA SER A 103 5.46 7.54 13.43
C SER A 103 4.94 7.99 12.07
N LEU A 104 5.30 9.20 11.65
CA LEU A 104 4.86 9.82 10.42
C LEU A 104 5.59 9.26 9.21
N GLU A 105 6.89 8.93 9.31
CA GLU A 105 7.64 8.30 8.22
C GLU A 105 7.02 6.96 7.79
N ILE A 106 6.63 6.13 8.76
CA ILE A 106 5.95 4.86 8.50
C ILE A 106 4.59 5.10 7.83
N ALA A 107 3.84 6.10 8.32
CA ALA A 107 2.55 6.48 7.74
C ALA A 107 2.69 7.02 6.30
N ILE A 108 3.70 7.85 6.02
CA ILE A 108 3.97 8.38 4.67
C ILE A 108 4.22 7.24 3.69
N ILE A 109 5.04 6.25 4.06
CA ILE A 109 5.33 5.11 3.19
C ILE A 109 4.04 4.32 2.92
N GLN A 110 3.22 4.09 3.95
CA GLN A 110 1.90 3.45 3.80
C GLN A 110 0.99 4.23 2.86
N TRP A 111 0.92 5.55 3.03
CA TRP A 111 0.09 6.43 2.23
C TRP A 111 0.53 6.50 0.78
N LEU A 112 1.83 6.63 0.51
CA LEU A 112 2.38 6.63 -0.85
C LEU A 112 2.12 5.30 -1.56
N SER A 113 2.34 4.17 -0.86
CA SER A 113 2.03 2.84 -1.41
C SER A 113 0.55 2.70 -1.75
N LYS A 114 -0.32 3.22 -0.88
CA LYS A 114 -1.77 3.20 -1.11
C LYS A 114 -2.21 4.09 -2.27
N ILE A 115 -1.62 5.28 -2.40
CA ILE A 115 -1.86 6.14 -3.56
C ILE A 115 -1.45 5.42 -4.84
N GLU A 116 -0.25 4.83 -4.88
CA GLU A 116 0.25 4.16 -6.09
C GLU A 116 -0.68 3.01 -6.50
N PHE A 117 -1.10 2.19 -5.54
CA PHE A 117 -2.10 1.15 -5.77
C PHE A 117 -3.40 1.69 -6.39
N ARG A 118 -3.91 2.83 -5.90
CA ARG A 118 -5.13 3.45 -6.45
C ARG A 118 -4.92 4.06 -7.83
N LYS A 119 -3.71 4.53 -8.15
CA LYS A 119 -3.38 5.00 -9.51
C LYS A 119 -3.34 3.84 -10.49
N GLU A 120 -2.78 2.71 -10.07
CA GLU A 120 -2.76 1.49 -10.86
C GLU A 120 -4.18 0.95 -11.10
N GLU A 121 -5.05 0.97 -10.08
CA GLU A 121 -6.48 0.65 -10.22
C GLU A 121 -7.15 1.52 -11.31
N LEU A 122 -6.88 2.83 -11.33
CA LEU A 122 -7.41 3.74 -12.35
C LEU A 122 -6.81 3.50 -13.74
N ALA A 123 -5.51 3.20 -13.83
CA ALA A 123 -4.81 2.92 -15.08
C ALA A 123 -5.34 1.64 -15.73
N GLN A 124 -5.55 0.59 -14.94
CA GLN A 124 -6.16 -0.65 -15.40
C GLN A 124 -7.58 -0.41 -15.92
N GLN A 125 -8.42 0.31 -15.17
CA GLN A 125 -9.76 0.68 -15.64
C GLN A 125 -9.73 1.46 -16.96
N ALA A 126 -8.79 2.39 -17.13
CA ALA A 126 -8.62 3.13 -18.38
C ALA A 126 -8.23 2.20 -19.56
N SER A 127 -7.31 1.26 -19.32
CA SER A 127 -6.87 0.31 -20.34
C SER A 127 -8.01 -0.61 -20.81
N PHE A 128 -8.84 -1.10 -19.89
CA PHE A 128 -10.00 -1.93 -20.24
C PHE A 128 -11.05 -1.17 -21.04
N ILE A 129 -11.29 0.11 -20.73
CA ILE A 129 -12.17 0.97 -21.54
C ILE A 129 -11.62 1.11 -22.97
N ALA A 130 -10.29 1.26 -23.13
CA ALA A 130 -9.65 1.37 -24.44
C ALA A 130 -9.69 0.04 -25.25
N GLU A 131 -9.53 -1.11 -24.60
CA GLU A 131 -9.59 -2.42 -25.24
C GLU A 131 -11.01 -2.82 -25.67
N ALA A 132 -12.03 -2.44 -24.90
CA ALA A 132 -13.43 -2.63 -25.28
C ALA A 132 -13.77 -1.93 -26.62
N ILE A 133 -13.19 -0.75 -26.87
CA ILE A 133 -13.33 0.00 -28.13
C ILE A 133 -12.67 -0.75 -29.29
N SER A 134 -11.48 -1.30 -29.06
CA SER A 134 -10.71 -2.05 -30.07
C SER A 134 -11.47 -3.29 -30.54
N THR A 135 -12.12 -4.00 -29.61
CA THR A 135 -12.88 -5.22 -29.87
C THR A 135 -14.22 -4.91 -30.56
N ALA A 136 -14.89 -3.82 -30.18
CA ALA A 136 -16.12 -3.35 -30.82
C ALA A 136 -15.88 -2.90 -32.29
N ASN A 137 -14.74 -2.25 -32.56
CA ASN A 137 -14.39 -1.81 -33.91
C ASN A 137 -14.02 -2.98 -34.85
N GLN A 138 -13.47 -4.08 -34.34
CA GLN A 138 -13.20 -5.28 -35.15
C GLN A 138 -14.46 -6.10 -35.44
N ALA A 139 -15.44 -6.12 -34.53
CA ALA A 139 -16.73 -6.78 -34.76
C ALA A 139 -17.60 -6.09 -35.84
N GLY A 140 -17.33 -4.82 -36.15
CA GLY A 140 -18.04 -4.05 -37.19
C GLY A 140 -17.69 -4.42 -38.63
N SER A 141 -16.71 -5.31 -38.88
CA SER A 141 -16.25 -5.65 -40.25
C SER A 141 -16.71 -7.01 -40.78
N SER A 142 -17.52 -7.78 -40.04
CA SER A 142 -18.06 -9.06 -40.54
C SER A 142 -19.55 -8.95 -40.83
N GLN A 143 -19.88 -8.84 -42.12
CA GLN A 143 -21.25 -8.95 -42.62
C GLN A 143 -21.84 -10.33 -42.30
N HIS A 144 -22.84 -10.40 -41.43
CA HIS A 144 -23.95 -11.33 -41.63
C HIS A 144 -25.25 -10.80 -41.00
N ASN A 145 -26.31 -10.94 -41.78
CA ASN A 145 -27.67 -10.43 -41.62
C ASN A 145 -28.41 -11.09 -40.44
N SER A 146 -29.13 -10.33 -39.59
CA SER A 146 -30.39 -10.68 -38.88
C SER A 146 -30.73 -9.69 -37.74
N HIS A 147 -32.01 -9.38 -37.58
CA HIS A 147 -32.60 -8.40 -36.67
C HIS A 147 -32.37 -8.63 -35.16
N SER A 148 -31.82 -7.62 -34.47
CA SER A 148 -32.23 -7.04 -33.16
C SER A 148 -31.02 -6.33 -32.49
N GLY A 149 -30.73 -5.11 -32.95
CA GLY A 149 -29.46 -4.39 -32.72
C GLY A 149 -29.40 -3.42 -31.52
N GLY A 150 -30.09 -3.69 -30.41
CA GLY A 150 -30.07 -2.81 -29.23
C GLY A 150 -29.43 -3.42 -27.98
N ASP A 151 -29.71 -4.70 -27.71
CA ASP A 151 -29.43 -5.29 -26.38
C ASP A 151 -28.05 -5.94 -26.24
N THR A 152 -27.43 -6.40 -27.33
CA THR A 152 -26.17 -7.17 -27.28
C THR A 152 -24.94 -6.32 -26.92
N LEU A 153 -24.89 -5.06 -27.37
CA LEU A 153 -23.80 -4.15 -27.00
C LEU A 153 -23.93 -3.71 -25.53
N ASN A 154 -25.15 -3.48 -25.06
CA ASN A 154 -25.39 -3.07 -23.68
C ASN A 154 -25.11 -4.22 -22.70
N THR A 155 -25.50 -5.46 -23.02
CA THR A 155 -25.21 -6.63 -22.17
C THR A 155 -23.73 -7.03 -22.14
N LEU A 156 -22.96 -6.84 -23.22
CA LEU A 156 -21.52 -7.08 -23.22
C LEU A 156 -20.76 -5.99 -22.45
N TYR A 157 -21.19 -4.73 -22.59
CA TYR A 157 -20.68 -3.60 -21.81
C TYR A 157 -20.98 -3.78 -20.31
N GLU A 158 -22.20 -4.19 -19.97
CA GLU A 158 -22.62 -4.48 -18.60
C GLU A 158 -21.91 -5.70 -18.02
N ARG A 159 -21.53 -6.71 -18.84
CA ARG A 159 -20.65 -7.81 -18.43
C ARG A 159 -19.24 -7.34 -18.13
N SER A 160 -18.67 -6.45 -18.95
CA SER A 160 -17.33 -5.90 -18.73
C SER A 160 -17.27 -5.01 -17.47
N ILE A 161 -18.34 -4.26 -17.19
CA ILE A 161 -18.54 -3.52 -15.95
C ILE A 161 -18.75 -4.45 -14.74
N ARG A 162 -19.41 -5.61 -14.89
CA ARG A 162 -19.54 -6.61 -13.81
C ARG A 162 -18.24 -7.38 -13.53
N VAL A 163 -17.31 -7.39 -14.49
CA VAL A 163 -15.93 -7.87 -14.32
C VAL A 163 -15.07 -6.83 -13.56
N ARG A 164 -15.59 -5.60 -13.29
CA ARG A 164 -15.10 -4.66 -12.24
C ARG A 164 -15.28 -5.25 -10.83
N ARG A 165 -14.53 -6.30 -10.49
CA ARG A 165 -14.19 -6.56 -9.10
C ARG A 165 -12.84 -5.88 -8.81
N PRO A 166 -12.70 -5.26 -7.62
CA PRO A 166 -11.52 -4.48 -7.25
C PRO A 166 -10.27 -5.34 -7.42
N LEU A 167 -9.19 -4.78 -7.99
CA LEU A 167 -7.87 -5.36 -7.82
C LEU A 167 -7.70 -5.49 -6.30
N LEU A 168 -7.60 -6.73 -5.82
CA LEU A 168 -7.89 -7.07 -4.44
C LEU A 168 -6.91 -6.35 -3.50
N GLU A 169 -7.43 -5.81 -2.39
CA GLU A 169 -6.63 -5.62 -1.19
C GLU A 169 -5.85 -6.91 -0.95
N VAL A 170 -4.54 -6.82 -0.71
CA VAL A 170 -3.79 -7.96 -0.19
C VAL A 170 -4.53 -8.40 1.08
N PRO A 171 -5.17 -9.58 1.09
CA PRO A 171 -6.08 -9.94 2.15
C PRO A 171 -5.30 -9.98 3.47
N THR A 172 -5.89 -9.50 4.55
CA THR A 172 -5.19 -9.59 5.84
C THR A 172 -5.15 -11.03 6.31
N PHE A 173 -4.00 -11.48 6.83
CA PHE A 173 -3.83 -12.83 7.35
C PHE A 173 -3.59 -12.80 8.85
N SER A 174 -4.56 -13.26 9.64
CA SER A 174 -4.49 -13.27 11.11
C SER A 174 -3.80 -14.51 11.70
N GLY A 175 -3.61 -15.55 10.88
CA GLY A 175 -3.01 -16.83 11.27
C GLY A 175 -3.93 -18.05 11.20
N ASP A 176 -5.14 -17.96 10.63
CA ASP A 176 -5.97 -19.14 10.36
C ASP A 176 -5.39 -19.95 9.19
N TYR A 177 -4.93 -21.17 9.47
CA TYR A 177 -4.31 -22.02 8.48
C TYR A 177 -5.22 -22.38 7.30
N LYS A 178 -6.55 -22.34 7.47
CA LYS A 178 -7.51 -22.65 6.40
C LYS A 178 -7.52 -21.57 5.32
N GLU A 179 -7.23 -20.33 5.70
CA GLU A 179 -7.24 -19.17 4.81
C GLU A 179 -5.87 -18.91 4.17
N PHE A 180 -4.80 -19.57 4.65
CA PHE A 180 -3.44 -19.29 4.21
C PHE A 180 -3.21 -19.51 2.71
N ASN A 181 -3.79 -20.56 2.12
CA ASN A 181 -3.61 -20.82 0.68
C ASN A 181 -4.29 -19.74 -0.17
N THR A 182 -5.48 -19.29 0.24
CA THR A 182 -6.19 -18.22 -0.43
C THR A 182 -5.43 -16.90 -0.30
N PHE A 183 -4.94 -16.60 0.91
CA PHE A 183 -4.07 -15.45 1.15
C PHE A 183 -2.80 -15.49 0.28
N TRP A 184 -2.08 -16.62 0.31
CA TRP A 184 -0.81 -16.75 -0.39
C TRP A 184 -0.99 -16.65 -1.91
N SER A 185 -2.02 -17.27 -2.47
CA SER A 185 -2.28 -17.19 -3.91
C SER A 185 -2.47 -15.74 -4.38
N VAL A 186 -3.15 -14.92 -3.59
CA VAL A 186 -3.37 -13.50 -3.89
C VAL A 186 -2.08 -12.70 -3.67
N PHE A 187 -1.43 -12.87 -2.52
CA PHE A 187 -0.16 -12.21 -2.19
C PHE A 187 0.95 -12.52 -3.21
N GLU A 188 1.02 -13.75 -3.68
CA GLU A 188 2.01 -14.22 -4.64
C GLU A 188 1.83 -13.54 -6.01
N SER A 189 0.59 -13.49 -6.49
CA SER A 189 0.25 -12.85 -7.76
C SER A 189 0.43 -11.34 -7.75
N LEU A 190 0.15 -10.67 -6.63
CA LEU A 190 0.11 -9.20 -6.56
C LEU A 190 1.42 -8.57 -6.08
N ILE A 191 2.21 -9.27 -5.26
CA ILE A 191 3.36 -8.68 -4.55
C ILE A 191 4.63 -9.51 -4.76
N HIS A 192 4.55 -10.84 -4.59
CA HIS A 192 5.75 -11.68 -4.62
C HIS A 192 6.41 -11.71 -6.00
N ASN A 193 5.59 -11.85 -7.04
CA ASN A 193 6.03 -11.99 -8.43
C ASN A 193 6.32 -10.65 -9.13
N GLU A 194 5.96 -9.53 -8.52
CA GLU A 194 6.23 -8.20 -9.07
C GLU A 194 7.73 -7.92 -9.06
N THR A 195 8.30 -7.68 -10.25
CA THR A 195 9.75 -7.44 -10.42
C THR A 195 10.18 -6.03 -10.05
N ASP A 196 9.22 -5.10 -10.03
CA ASP A 196 9.47 -3.68 -9.77
C ASP A 196 9.51 -3.35 -8.27
N LEU A 197 9.10 -4.29 -7.42
CA LEU A 197 9.22 -4.18 -5.96
C LEU A 197 10.52 -4.82 -5.48
N SER A 198 11.29 -4.06 -4.69
CA SER A 198 12.43 -4.60 -3.96
C SER A 198 11.98 -5.58 -2.87
N ASP A 199 12.87 -6.49 -2.47
CA ASP A 199 12.61 -7.41 -1.35
C ASP A 199 12.24 -6.66 -0.06
N GLN A 200 12.77 -5.45 0.14
CA GLN A 200 12.44 -4.61 1.29
C GLN A 200 10.99 -4.12 1.24
N GLU A 201 10.52 -3.66 0.07
CA GLU A 201 9.15 -3.21 -0.15
C GLU A 201 8.15 -4.37 -0.04
N LYS A 202 8.48 -5.52 -0.63
CA LYS A 202 7.68 -6.76 -0.49
C LYS A 202 7.54 -7.17 0.97
N PHE A 203 8.61 -7.02 1.76
CA PHE A 203 8.59 -7.36 3.17
C PHE A 203 7.74 -6.38 4.00
N LEU A 204 7.78 -5.09 3.67
CA LEU A 204 6.95 -4.10 4.33
C LEU A 204 5.45 -4.39 4.09
N ILE A 205 5.09 -4.69 2.85
CA ILE A 205 3.72 -5.05 2.45
C ILE A 205 3.27 -6.34 3.15
N LEU A 206 4.15 -7.35 3.22
CA LEU A 206 3.89 -8.57 3.99
C LEU A 206 3.57 -8.26 5.45
N LYS A 207 4.39 -7.43 6.12
CA LYS A 207 4.15 -7.06 7.54
C LYS A 207 2.83 -6.31 7.75
N GLN A 208 2.38 -5.51 6.79
CA GLN A 208 1.10 -4.80 6.88
C GLN A 208 -0.10 -5.74 6.72
N ALA A 209 0.03 -6.72 5.80
CA ALA A 209 -1.00 -7.72 5.53
C ALA A 209 -1.15 -8.73 6.69
N LEU A 210 -0.11 -8.99 7.46
CA LEU A 210 -0.21 -9.90 8.61
C LEU A 210 -0.86 -9.23 9.83
N LYS A 211 -1.70 -10.00 10.52
CA LYS A 211 -2.32 -9.67 11.82
C LYS A 211 -2.14 -10.82 12.81
N GLY A 212 -2.46 -10.59 14.09
CA GLY A 212 -2.56 -11.64 15.10
C GLY A 212 -1.31 -12.53 15.22
N LYS A 213 -1.53 -13.86 15.20
CA LYS A 213 -0.47 -14.87 15.39
C LYS A 213 0.53 -14.87 14.23
N ALA A 214 0.06 -14.58 13.01
CA ALA A 214 0.93 -14.50 11.84
C ALA A 214 1.87 -13.30 11.94
N ALA A 215 1.38 -12.12 12.33
CA ALA A 215 2.21 -10.93 12.54
C ALA A 215 3.25 -11.16 13.65
N ALA A 216 2.84 -11.79 14.76
CA ALA A 216 3.74 -12.10 15.87
C ALA A 216 4.93 -12.97 15.44
N SER A 217 4.72 -13.92 14.52
CA SER A 217 5.74 -14.88 14.07
C SER A 217 6.95 -14.26 13.36
N ILE A 218 6.78 -13.06 12.77
CA ILE A 218 7.85 -12.35 12.05
C ILE A 218 8.13 -10.95 12.63
N SER A 219 7.52 -10.62 13.77
CA SER A 219 7.57 -9.29 14.39
C SER A 219 9.00 -8.85 14.75
N SER A 220 9.82 -9.78 15.26
CA SER A 220 11.22 -9.57 15.68
C SER A 220 12.21 -9.44 14.53
N ILE A 221 11.76 -9.58 13.27
CA ILE A 221 12.62 -9.50 12.09
C ILE A 221 12.65 -8.03 11.59
N PRO A 222 13.82 -7.39 11.53
CA PRO A 222 13.95 -6.04 11.00
C PRO A 222 13.71 -6.03 9.48
N VAL A 223 13.04 -4.98 8.98
CA VAL A 223 12.68 -4.83 7.56
C VAL A 223 13.89 -4.35 6.75
N ILE A 224 14.77 -5.29 6.44
CA ILE A 224 15.96 -5.12 5.61
C ILE A 224 15.82 -6.10 4.44
N GLY A 225 16.12 -5.66 3.20
CA GLY A 225 15.83 -6.40 1.96
C GLY A 225 16.19 -7.89 2.03
N ASP A 226 17.40 -8.22 2.48
CA ASP A 226 17.91 -9.59 2.59
C ASP A 226 17.12 -10.52 3.54
N LYS A 227 16.19 -9.98 4.34
CA LYS A 227 15.40 -10.74 5.34
C LYS A 227 13.99 -11.08 4.90
N TYR A 228 13.54 -10.61 3.73
CA TYR A 228 12.21 -10.95 3.18
C TYR A 228 12.00 -12.46 3.04
N ASN A 229 12.93 -13.14 2.37
CA ASN A 229 12.89 -14.59 2.15
C ASN A 229 12.92 -15.37 3.47
N VAL A 230 13.64 -14.87 4.47
CA VAL A 230 13.70 -15.45 5.81
C VAL A 230 12.34 -15.33 6.51
N ALA A 231 11.73 -14.16 6.47
CA ALA A 231 10.41 -13.92 7.06
C ALA A 231 9.32 -14.78 6.40
N LEU A 232 9.34 -14.90 5.07
CA LEU A 232 8.43 -15.78 4.32
C LEU A 232 8.56 -17.25 4.73
N ASN A 233 9.79 -17.74 4.87
CA ASN A 233 10.01 -19.13 5.26
C ASN A 233 9.53 -19.41 6.69
N ILE A 234 9.73 -18.47 7.61
CA ILE A 234 9.21 -18.54 8.98
C ILE A 234 7.68 -18.56 8.99
N LEU A 235 7.04 -17.69 8.20
CA LEU A 235 5.57 -17.67 8.06
C LEU A 235 5.04 -19.02 7.54
N LYS A 236 5.59 -19.52 6.43
CA LYS A 236 5.21 -20.83 5.83
C LYS A 236 5.47 -22.00 6.80
N LYS A 237 6.53 -21.93 7.61
CA LYS A 237 6.84 -22.96 8.63
C LYS A 237 5.83 -22.92 9.78
N THR A 238 5.49 -21.73 10.26
CA THR A 238 4.51 -21.52 11.34
C THR A 238 3.14 -22.06 10.94
N VAL A 239 2.67 -21.73 9.74
CA VAL A 239 1.39 -22.25 9.22
C VAL A 239 1.40 -23.78 9.11
N ARG A 240 2.47 -24.37 8.59
CA ARG A 240 2.61 -25.85 8.53
C ARG A 240 2.57 -26.50 9.91
N GLN A 241 3.11 -25.86 10.94
CA GLN A 241 3.05 -26.37 12.31
C GLN A 241 1.63 -26.29 12.88
N ILE A 242 0.91 -25.19 12.63
CA ILE A 242 -0.49 -25.01 13.05
C ILE A 242 -1.39 -26.09 12.42
N ILE A 243 -1.21 -26.38 11.12
CA ILE A 243 -1.95 -27.44 10.41
C ILE A 243 -1.70 -28.81 11.05
N ARG A 244 -0.44 -29.13 11.37
CA ARG A 244 -0.11 -30.40 12.03
C ARG A 244 -0.80 -30.50 13.38
N HIS A 245 -0.67 -29.48 14.24
CA HIS A 245 -1.28 -29.48 15.57
C HIS A 245 -2.81 -29.61 15.52
N SER A 246 -3.49 -28.90 14.61
CA SER A 246 -4.95 -29.02 14.42
C SER A 246 -5.37 -30.44 14.05
N ARG A 247 -4.63 -31.11 13.15
CA ARG A 247 -4.92 -32.50 12.75
C ARG A 247 -4.68 -33.53 13.86
N TYR A 248 -3.80 -33.26 14.80
CA TYR A 248 -3.58 -34.14 15.97
C TYR A 248 -4.72 -34.01 16.99
N LEU A 249 -5.23 -32.80 17.21
CA LEU A 249 -6.36 -32.57 18.13
C LEU A 249 -7.66 -33.18 17.60
N ASP A 250 -7.97 -33.00 16.31
CA ASP A 250 -9.17 -33.60 15.68
C ASP A 250 -9.16 -35.14 15.72
N LYS A 251 -7.97 -35.75 15.64
CA LYS A 251 -7.81 -37.21 15.77
C LYS A 251 -7.99 -37.69 17.20
N ARG A 252 -7.58 -36.90 18.20
CA ARG A 252 -7.72 -37.22 19.62
C ARG A 252 -9.17 -37.15 20.07
N ASP A 253 -9.91 -36.16 19.61
CA ASP A 253 -11.33 -35.98 19.94
C ASP A 253 -12.21 -37.06 19.27
N ARG A 254 -11.87 -37.51 18.06
CA ARG A 254 -12.52 -38.67 17.41
C ARG A 254 -12.16 -40.03 17.99
N ALA A 255 -11.03 -40.14 18.69
CA ALA A 255 -10.64 -41.38 19.37
C ALA A 255 -11.20 -41.47 20.81
N SER A 256 -11.78 -40.37 21.31
CA SER A 256 -12.37 -40.26 22.65
C SER A 256 -13.91 -40.25 22.64
N ALA A 257 -14.53 -40.38 21.46
CA ALA A 257 -15.97 -40.47 21.22
C ALA A 257 -16.29 -41.82 20.56
#